data_AF-A0A7S2BU03-F1
#
_entry.id   AF-A0A7S2BU03-F1
#
_cell.length_a   1.000
_cell.length_b   1.000
_cell.length_c   1.000
_cell.angle_alpha   90.00
_cell.angle_beta   90.00
_cell.angle_gamma   90.00
#
_symmetry.space_group_name_H-M   'P 1'
#
loop_
_entity.id
_entity.type
_entity.pdbx_description
1 polymer ?
#
loop_
_entity_poly.entity_id
_entity_poly.type
_entity_poly.pdbx_seq_one_letter_code
_entity_poly.pdbx_strand_id
1 'polypeptide(L)'
;MELQDQLSKCSAGDQIFPVCERGIVPNIRYGGTCLLVHLEEVEAAVLEGLNSLFEVEATHFMHPQLSLLRRLEVHPQFYAVATAGELEGISPAVLSRFTCLRVPAPSPSDLARAFGSSLQ
;
A
#
# COMPACT_ATOMS: atom_id res chain seq x y z
N MET A 1 -26.70 -0.54 -31.20
CA MET A 1 -25.86 0.59 -31.64
C MET A 1 -24.89 0.92 -30.50
N GLU A 2 -24.06 -0.05 -30.09
CA GLU A 2 -23.22 0.09 -28.87
C GLU A 2 -21.80 -0.46 -29.09
N LEU A 3 -21.65 -1.57 -29.81
CA LEU A 3 -20.33 -2.19 -30.02
C LEU A 3 -19.39 -1.39 -30.93
N GLN A 4 -19.89 -0.81 -32.04
CA GLN A 4 -19.04 -0.02 -32.94
C GLN A 4 -18.56 1.29 -32.30
N ASP A 5 -19.36 1.88 -31.40
CA ASP A 5 -19.01 3.10 -30.68
C ASP A 5 -18.04 2.84 -29.51
N GLN A 6 -18.10 1.66 -28.90
CA GLN A 6 -17.08 1.22 -27.95
C GLN A 6 -15.75 0.86 -28.65
N LEU A 7 -15.81 0.22 -29.82
CA LEU A 7 -14.63 -0.13 -30.62
C LEU A 7 -13.92 1.09 -31.21
N SER A 8 -14.66 2.14 -31.60
CA SER A 8 -14.06 3.41 -32.04
C SER A 8 -13.30 4.10 -30.89
N LYS A 9 -13.84 4.05 -29.67
CA LYS A 9 -13.16 4.51 -28.45
C LYS A 9 -11.91 3.68 -28.12
N CYS A 10 -11.91 2.36 -28.37
CA CYS A 10 -10.70 1.53 -28.30
C CYS A 10 -9.59 2.09 -29.21
N SER A 11 -9.98 2.47 -30.44
CA SER A 11 -9.03 2.87 -31.49
C SER A 11 -8.45 4.28 -31.28
N ALA A 12 -9.14 5.12 -30.51
CA ALA A 12 -8.71 6.48 -30.16
C ALA A 12 -7.75 6.52 -28.96
N GLY A 13 -7.51 5.38 -28.29
CA GLY A 13 -6.73 5.31 -27.05
C GLY A 13 -7.49 5.80 -25.81
N ASP A 14 -8.79 6.07 -25.95
CA ASP A 14 -9.64 6.48 -24.84
C ASP A 14 -9.94 5.28 -23.93
N GLN A 15 -9.97 5.53 -22.62
CA GLN A 15 -10.16 4.48 -21.63
C GLN A 15 -11.64 4.06 -21.55
N ILE A 16 -11.93 2.92 -22.15
CA ILE A 16 -13.28 2.34 -22.36
C ILE A 16 -13.79 1.53 -21.17
N PHE A 17 -12.89 1.09 -20.30
CA PHE A 17 -13.23 0.39 -19.06
C PHE A 17 -12.89 1.28 -17.87
N PRO A 18 -13.76 1.37 -16.84
CA PRO A 18 -13.44 2.11 -15.64
C PRO A 18 -12.21 1.50 -14.95
N VAL A 19 -11.22 2.34 -14.63
CA VAL A 19 -10.12 1.94 -13.75
C VAL A 19 -10.70 1.74 -12.37
N CYS A 20 -10.72 0.49 -11.89
CA CYS A 20 -10.95 0.23 -10.48
C CYS A 20 -9.65 0.47 -9.73
N GLU A 21 -9.58 1.59 -9.01
CA GLU A 21 -8.52 1.84 -8.04
C GLU A 21 -8.61 0.82 -6.90
N ARG A 22 -7.52 0.12 -6.61
CA ARG A 22 -7.43 -0.92 -5.58
C ARG A 22 -6.17 -0.75 -4.74
N GLY A 23 -6.13 -1.44 -3.61
CA GLY A 23 -4.97 -1.45 -2.71
C GLY A 23 -4.80 -0.10 -2.03
N ILE A 24 -3.60 0.48 -2.14
CA ILE A 24 -3.22 1.71 -1.43
C ILE A 24 -3.81 2.98 -2.05
N VAL A 25 -4.15 2.99 -3.34
CA VAL A 25 -4.55 4.19 -4.09
C VAL A 25 -5.77 4.93 -3.50
N PRO A 26 -6.88 4.25 -3.12
CA PRO A 26 -8.00 4.93 -2.48
C PRO A 26 -7.60 5.68 -1.20
N ASN A 27 -6.72 5.08 -0.38
CA ASN A 27 -6.28 5.69 0.88
C ASN A 27 -5.36 6.89 0.63
N ILE A 28 -4.56 6.85 -0.44
CA ILE A 28 -3.74 8.00 -0.86
C ILE A 28 -4.66 9.19 -1.18
N ARG A 29 -5.76 8.97 -1.91
CA ARG A 29 -6.67 10.05 -2.35
C ARG A 29 -7.62 10.56 -1.29
N TYR A 30 -8.24 9.64 -0.56
CA TYR A 30 -9.36 9.94 0.32
C TYR A 30 -8.95 9.92 1.80
N GLY A 31 -7.67 9.64 2.08
CA GLY A 31 -7.15 9.49 3.42
C GLY A 31 -7.47 8.14 4.04
N GLY A 32 -7.02 7.97 5.28
CA GLY A 32 -7.19 6.74 6.04
C GLY A 32 -5.92 5.92 6.13
N THR A 33 -6.06 4.75 6.74
CA THR A 33 -4.93 3.89 7.07
C THR A 33 -4.81 2.73 6.10
N CYS A 34 -3.64 2.57 5.49
CA CYS A 34 -3.29 1.39 4.70
C CYS A 34 -2.43 0.45 5.54
N LEU A 35 -2.84 -0.81 5.67
CA LEU A 35 -2.04 -1.87 6.28
C LEU A 35 -1.33 -2.68 5.19
N LEU A 36 0.00 -2.61 5.17
CA LEU A 36 0.87 -3.39 4.31
C LEU A 36 1.36 -4.60 5.11
N VAL A 37 0.99 -5.80 4.66
CA VAL A 37 1.31 -7.04 5.36
C VAL A 37 2.48 -7.74 4.67
N HIS A 38 3.36 -8.37 5.44
CA HIS A 38 4.55 -9.08 4.95
C HIS A 38 5.43 -8.23 4.01
N LEU A 39 5.86 -7.06 4.47
CA LEU A 39 6.66 -6.14 3.66
C LEU A 39 7.99 -6.75 3.17
N GLU A 40 8.53 -7.70 3.93
CA GLU A 40 9.71 -8.50 3.63
C GLU A 40 9.58 -9.41 2.40
N GLU A 41 8.35 -9.78 2.01
CA GLU A 41 8.08 -10.64 0.85
C GLU A 41 7.89 -9.84 -0.45
N VAL A 42 7.83 -8.51 -0.35
CA VAL A 42 7.57 -7.65 -1.50
C VAL A 42 8.83 -7.47 -2.34
N GLU A 43 8.67 -7.50 -3.67
CA GLU A 43 9.77 -7.21 -4.59
C GLU A 43 10.36 -5.81 -4.35
N ALA A 44 11.70 -5.73 -4.27
CA ALA A 44 12.41 -4.49 -3.96
C ALA A 44 12.02 -3.33 -4.89
N ALA A 45 11.81 -3.59 -6.18
CA ALA A 45 11.39 -2.59 -7.16
C ALA A 45 10.02 -1.95 -6.83
N VAL A 46 9.10 -2.72 -6.24
CA VAL A 46 7.79 -2.21 -5.81
C VAL A 46 7.94 -1.29 -4.60
N LEU A 47 8.74 -1.71 -3.61
CA LEU A 47 9.02 -0.88 -2.42
C LEU A 47 9.76 0.41 -2.79
N GLU A 48 10.69 0.33 -3.74
CA GLU A 48 11.37 1.51 -4.29
C GLU A 48 10.40 2.47 -4.97
N GLY A 49 9.45 1.94 -5.73
CA GLY A 49 8.37 2.72 -6.35
C GLY A 49 7.49 3.45 -5.33
N LEU A 50 7.36 2.93 -4.12
CA LEU A 50 6.58 3.52 -3.02
C LEU A 50 7.38 4.46 -2.12
N ASN A 51 8.72 4.52 -2.23
CA ASN A 51 9.54 5.32 -1.31
C ASN A 51 9.10 6.79 -1.22
N SER A 52 8.75 7.41 -2.35
CA SER A 52 8.30 8.80 -2.37
C SER A 52 6.98 9.04 -1.62
N LEU A 53 6.14 8.01 -1.48
CA LEU A 53 4.89 8.07 -0.73
C LEU A 53 5.14 8.07 0.79
N PHE A 54 6.21 7.41 1.23
CA PHE A 54 6.54 7.28 2.66
C PHE A 54 7.47 8.39 3.16
N GLU A 55 7.82 9.36 2.31
CA GLU A 55 8.54 10.54 2.75
C GLU A 55 7.72 11.36 3.76
N VAL A 56 8.45 12.05 4.63
CA VAL A 56 7.85 13.02 5.55
C VAL A 56 7.17 14.11 4.72
N GLU A 57 5.89 14.38 5.01
CA GLU A 57 5.08 15.37 4.30
C GLU A 57 4.97 15.11 2.79
N ALA A 58 4.92 13.84 2.37
CA ALA A 58 4.56 13.47 1.01
C ALA A 58 3.22 14.13 0.63
N THR A 59 3.27 15.14 -0.24
CA THR A 59 2.09 15.85 -0.73
C THR A 59 1.57 15.28 -2.04
N HIS A 60 2.45 14.59 -2.78
CA HIS A 60 2.14 14.04 -4.08
C HIS A 60 2.86 12.72 -4.30
N PHE A 61 2.19 11.81 -5.01
CA PHE A 61 2.74 10.52 -5.39
C PHE A 61 2.63 10.33 -6.89
N MET A 62 3.71 9.85 -7.51
CA MET A 62 3.77 9.52 -8.93
C MET A 62 4.32 8.12 -9.08
N HIS A 63 3.58 7.26 -9.79
CA HIS A 63 4.04 5.93 -10.12
C HIS A 63 4.00 5.71 -11.64
N PRO A 64 5.05 5.17 -12.28
CA PRO A 64 5.10 5.01 -13.73
C PRO A 64 3.94 4.19 -14.30
N GLN A 65 3.47 3.20 -13.54
CA GLN A 65 2.36 2.33 -13.93
C GLN A 65 0.97 2.94 -13.64
N LEU A 66 0.91 4.04 -12.90
CA LEU A 66 -0.32 4.81 -12.68
C LEU A 66 -0.46 5.93 -13.72
N SER A 67 0.12 5.79 -14.91
CA SER A 67 0.29 6.83 -15.94
C SER A 67 -0.98 7.59 -16.35
N LEU A 68 -2.17 7.06 -16.11
CA LEU A 68 -3.46 7.76 -16.28
C LEU A 68 -3.74 8.79 -15.18
N LEU A 69 -3.20 8.56 -13.99
CA LEU A 69 -3.25 9.39 -12.80
C LEU A 69 -1.90 10.10 -12.69
N ARG A 70 -1.68 11.09 -13.57
CA ARG A 70 -0.39 11.78 -13.76
C ARG A 70 0.30 12.24 -12.46
N ARG A 71 -0.50 12.49 -11.42
CA ARG A 71 -0.06 12.87 -10.09
C ARG A 71 -1.21 12.60 -9.13
N LEU A 72 -0.95 11.83 -8.07
CA LEU A 72 -1.89 11.68 -6.98
C LEU A 72 -1.57 12.73 -5.91
N GLU A 73 -2.55 13.54 -5.54
CA GLU A 73 -2.46 14.33 -4.31
C GLU A 73 -2.60 13.37 -3.12
N VAL A 74 -1.63 13.41 -2.23
CA VAL A 74 -1.63 12.59 -1.02
C VAL A 74 -2.48 13.31 0.02
N HIS A 75 -3.52 12.64 0.49
CA HIS A 75 -4.42 13.18 1.48
C HIS A 75 -3.68 13.39 2.81
N PRO A 76 -3.89 14.51 3.54
CA PRO A 76 -3.18 14.79 4.80
C PRO A 76 -3.39 13.75 5.91
N GLN A 77 -4.48 12.97 5.82
CA GLN A 77 -4.80 11.88 6.76
C GLN A 77 -4.40 10.49 6.24
N PHE A 78 -3.67 10.41 5.13
CA PHE A 78 -3.10 9.16 4.67
C PHE A 78 -2.04 8.69 5.68
N TYR A 79 -2.14 7.42 6.10
CA TYR A 79 -1.19 6.81 7.02
C TYR A 79 -0.89 5.38 6.60
N ALA A 80 0.39 5.02 6.50
CA ALA A 80 0.82 3.67 6.19
C ALA A 80 1.29 2.96 7.46
N VAL A 81 0.72 1.78 7.72
CA VAL A 81 1.21 0.83 8.73
C VAL A 81 1.74 -0.37 7.99
N ALA A 82 2.92 -0.85 8.35
CA ALA A 82 3.50 -2.04 7.77
C ALA A 82 3.81 -3.06 8.86
N THR A 83 3.62 -4.34 8.54
CA THR A 83 4.07 -5.46 9.36
C THR A 83 5.16 -6.21 8.62
N ALA A 84 6.19 -6.64 9.36
CA ALA A 84 7.18 -7.55 8.84
C ALA A 84 7.58 -8.57 9.91
N GLY A 85 7.73 -9.83 9.52
CA GLY A 85 8.25 -10.87 10.40
C GLY A 85 9.75 -10.68 10.69
N GLU A 86 10.48 -10.30 9.64
CA GLU A 86 11.92 -10.05 9.69
C GLU A 86 12.23 -8.76 8.91
N LEU A 87 13.32 -8.08 9.26
CA LEU A 87 13.76 -6.90 8.52
C LEU A 87 14.76 -7.25 7.40
N GLU A 88 15.25 -8.49 7.39
CA GLU A 88 16.14 -9.02 6.37
C GLU A 88 15.37 -9.15 5.06
N GLY A 89 15.75 -8.35 4.05
CA GLY A 89 15.04 -8.26 2.77
C GLY A 89 14.40 -6.89 2.51
N ILE A 90 14.18 -6.08 3.56
CA ILE A 90 13.68 -4.72 3.40
C ILE A 90 14.85 -3.76 3.26
N SER A 91 14.84 -2.92 2.23
CA SER A 91 15.95 -1.99 2.00
C SER A 91 16.06 -0.96 3.13
N PRO A 92 17.28 -0.53 3.51
CA PRO A 92 17.49 0.50 4.54
C PRO A 92 16.76 1.81 4.23
N ALA A 93 16.60 2.14 2.94
CA ALA A 93 15.89 3.32 2.50
C ALA A 93 14.40 3.26 2.89
N VAL A 94 13.75 2.11 2.72
CA VAL A 94 12.35 1.93 3.12
C VAL A 94 12.26 1.99 4.64
N LEU A 95 13.12 1.25 5.35
CA LEU A 95 13.12 1.20 6.82
C LEU A 95 13.31 2.58 7.46
N SER A 96 14.15 3.45 6.88
CA SER A 96 14.40 4.79 7.43
C SER A 96 13.17 5.71 7.37
N ARG A 97 12.15 5.38 6.57
CA ARG A 97 10.90 6.13 6.44
C ARG A 97 9.81 5.66 7.39
N PHE A 98 10.02 4.51 8.05
CA PHE A 98 9.08 3.97 9.04
C PHE A 98 9.62 4.13 10.46
N THR A 99 8.71 4.39 11.39
CA THR A 99 9.00 4.18 12.81
C THR A 99 8.87 2.69 13.10
N CYS A 100 10.00 2.01 13.26
CA CYS A 100 10.03 0.57 13.48
C CYS A 100 9.75 0.21 14.94
N LEU A 101 8.68 -0.55 15.18
CA LEU A 101 8.33 -1.08 16.50
C LEU A 101 8.56 -2.59 16.52
N ARG A 102 9.32 -3.08 17.50
CA ARG A 102 9.48 -4.53 17.72
C ARG A 102 8.46 -5.00 18.75
N VAL A 103 7.54 -5.85 18.33
CA VAL A 103 6.55 -6.47 19.21
C VAL A 103 7.10 -7.83 19.65
N PRO A 104 7.38 -8.06 20.95
CA PRO A 104 7.84 -9.35 21.41
C PRO A 104 6.71 -10.38 21.27
N ALA A 105 7.08 -11.64 21.01
CA ALA A 105 6.12 -12.73 21.06
C ALA A 105 5.48 -12.81 22.46
N PRO A 106 4.15 -12.97 22.55
CA PRO A 106 3.47 -13.06 23.84
C PRO A 106 3.94 -14.30 24.61
N SER A 107 4.09 -14.17 25.92
CA SER A 107 4.42 -15.32 26.75
C SER A 107 3.25 -16.31 26.78
N PRO A 108 3.48 -17.60 27.10
CA PRO A 108 2.39 -18.55 27.29
C PRO A 108 1.37 -18.09 28.35
N SER A 109 1.82 -17.35 29.37
CA SER A 109 0.93 -16.79 30.38
C SER A 109 0.07 -15.63 29.86
N ASP A 110 0.60 -14.82 28.95
CA ASP A 110 -0.16 -13.74 28.29
C ASP A 110 -1.20 -14.33 27.34
N LEU A 111 -0.83 -15.37 26.59
CA LEU A 111 -1.75 -16.12 25.74
C LEU A 111 -2.86 -16.77 26.56
N ALA A 112 -2.54 -17.42 27.67
CA ALA A 112 -3.52 -18.04 28.56
C ALA A 112 -4.49 -17.00 29.16
N ARG A 113 -4.00 -15.79 29.48
CA ARG A 113 -4.85 -14.68 29.95
C ARG A 113 -5.73 -14.11 28.84
N ALA A 114 -5.19 -13.96 27.63
CA ALA A 114 -5.89 -13.35 26.51
C ALA A 114 -6.96 -14.26 25.90
N PHE A 115 -6.69 -15.56 25.80
CA PHE A 115 -7.56 -16.54 25.12
C PHE A 115 -8.30 -17.48 26.08
N GLY A 116 -7.98 -17.47 27.38
CA GLY A 116 -8.61 -18.34 28.38
C GLY A 116 -8.40 -19.84 28.10
N SER A 117 -9.33 -20.70 28.53
CA SER A 117 -9.33 -22.15 28.29
C SER A 117 -9.70 -22.57 26.85
N SER A 118 -9.71 -21.63 25.90
CA SER A 118 -10.22 -21.85 24.53
C SER A 118 -9.20 -22.47 23.55
N LEU A 119 -8.05 -22.94 24.04
CA LEU A 119 -6.99 -23.59 23.26
C LEU A 119 -6.77 -25.06 23.65
N GLN A 120 -7.79 -25.73 24.18
CA GLN A 120 -7.81 -27.20 24.32
C GLN A 120 -8.42 -27.88 23.10
#